data_AF-A0A1E4AZD9-F1
#
_entry.id   AF-A0A1E4AZD9-F1
#
_cell.length_a   1.000
_cell.length_b   1.000
_cell.length_c   1.000
_cell.angle_alpha   90.00
_cell.angle_beta   90.00
_cell.angle_gamma   90.00
#
_symmetry.space_group_name_H-M   'P 1'
#
loop_
_entity.id
_entity.type
_entity.pdbx_description
1 polymer ?
#
loop_
_entity_poly.entity_id
_entity_poly.type
_entity_poly.pdbx_seq_one_letter_code
_entity_poly.pdbx_strand_id
1 'polypeptide(L)'
;MNNSASASRASPVLWVAAAALAAFGLPTAVLMAQPAARGAFTVAETGRSFASLQQAVDAVGAGRATIVIAPGTYRQCAVQEEGAITYMAEAPGSVVLAGRACEGKAALVLRGRAAEVRGLTFTGIRVRDFNGAGIRLEEGDLTVADARFADSQQGILSANGVRARVTITRSTFTGLGTCEDEDSGCAHSVYIGDYGALSVRESRFERGAGGHYLKTRTGEVVIEDNSFDDSAGRETNYMIDLPAGARGRIANNWFVQGRDKLNYSAFIALGAEDILHPSDGLRVEFNEARFVPGLKRQSVFLADWSGSRVVMQGNRLMDGITQYQRR
;
A
#
# COMPACT_ATOMS: atom_id res chain seq x y z
N MET A 1 98.11 -28.50 -18.17
CA MET A 1 99.08 -28.37 -19.28
C MET A 1 98.64 -29.30 -20.39
N ASN A 2 98.45 -28.73 -21.58
CA ASN A 2 98.34 -29.29 -22.94
C ASN A 2 97.71 -30.68 -23.14
N ASN A 3 96.51 -30.77 -23.72
CA ASN A 3 96.24 -30.81 -25.17
C ASN A 3 97.15 -31.77 -25.95
N SER A 4 96.57 -32.81 -26.56
CA SER A 4 96.47 -32.99 -28.03
C SER A 4 96.29 -34.47 -28.39
N ALA A 5 95.15 -34.81 -29.02
CA ALA A 5 95.10 -35.91 -29.98
C ALA A 5 93.97 -35.61 -30.99
N SER A 6 94.39 -35.32 -32.22
CA SER A 6 93.55 -35.19 -33.40
C SER A 6 93.27 -36.58 -33.99
N ALA A 7 92.06 -36.81 -34.53
CA ALA A 7 91.89 -37.22 -35.94
C ALA A 7 90.42 -37.55 -36.25
N SER A 8 89.92 -36.88 -37.29
CA SER A 8 88.79 -37.20 -38.17
C SER A 8 88.86 -38.63 -38.74
N ARG A 9 87.84 -39.34 -39.24
CA ARG A 9 86.57 -39.05 -39.95
C ARG A 9 85.70 -40.31 -39.85
N ALA A 10 84.37 -40.16 -39.85
CA ALA A 10 83.44 -40.97 -40.67
C ALA A 10 81.98 -40.53 -40.40
N SER A 11 81.33 -39.99 -41.43
CA SER A 11 79.87 -40.01 -41.60
C SER A 11 79.54 -41.17 -42.57
N PRO A 12 78.27 -41.52 -42.88
CA PRO A 12 77.00 -41.02 -42.36
C PRO A 12 75.99 -42.14 -42.03
N VAL A 13 75.04 -41.93 -41.11
CA VAL A 13 73.71 -42.58 -41.23
C VAL A 13 72.66 -41.63 -40.66
N LEU A 14 71.71 -41.24 -41.52
CA LEU A 14 70.52 -40.47 -41.19
C LEU A 14 69.65 -41.24 -40.18
N TRP A 15 69.26 -40.59 -39.09
CA TRP A 15 67.99 -40.84 -38.42
C TRP A 15 67.31 -39.50 -38.15
N VAL A 16 66.24 -39.26 -38.91
CA VAL A 16 65.29 -38.16 -38.70
C VAL A 16 64.47 -38.51 -37.47
N ALA A 17 64.74 -37.85 -36.35
CA ALA A 17 63.85 -37.86 -35.20
C ALA A 17 62.96 -36.61 -35.28
N ALA A 18 61.69 -36.82 -35.64
CA ALA A 18 60.67 -35.79 -35.63
C ALA A 18 60.32 -35.43 -34.18
N ALA A 19 60.75 -34.25 -33.71
CA ALA A 19 60.28 -33.66 -32.46
C ALA A 19 58.92 -32.99 -32.71
N ALA A 20 57.84 -33.64 -32.31
CA ALA A 20 56.51 -33.02 -32.28
C ALA A 20 56.44 -32.03 -31.11
N LEU A 21 56.59 -30.73 -31.38
CA LEU A 21 56.17 -29.68 -30.44
C LEU A 21 54.64 -29.63 -30.42
N ALA A 22 54.03 -30.22 -29.40
CA ALA A 22 52.63 -29.98 -29.06
C ALA A 22 52.51 -28.58 -28.43
N ALA A 23 52.21 -27.57 -29.24
CA ALA A 23 51.79 -26.26 -28.76
C ALA A 23 50.37 -26.39 -28.19
N PHE A 24 50.25 -26.52 -26.87
CA PHE A 24 48.98 -26.39 -26.16
C PHE A 24 48.47 -24.96 -26.31
N GLY A 25 47.55 -24.73 -27.25
CA GLY A 25 46.75 -23.53 -27.30
C GLY A 25 45.80 -23.52 -26.10
N LEU A 26 46.07 -22.65 -25.13
CA LEU A 26 45.14 -22.38 -24.04
C LEU A 26 43.91 -21.69 -24.64
N PRO A 27 42.69 -22.24 -24.50
CA PRO A 27 41.50 -21.51 -24.89
C PRO A 27 41.35 -20.31 -23.94
N THR A 28 41.46 -19.10 -24.48
CA THR A 28 41.06 -17.88 -23.79
C THR A 28 39.55 -17.94 -23.57
N ALA A 29 39.14 -18.40 -22.40
CA ALA A 29 37.77 -18.30 -21.94
C ALA A 29 37.43 -16.81 -21.81
N VAL A 30 36.67 -16.29 -22.77
CA VAL A 30 36.05 -14.97 -22.66
C VAL A 30 35.02 -15.10 -21.54
N LEU A 31 35.36 -14.62 -20.33
CA LEU A 31 34.37 -14.40 -19.29
C LEU A 31 33.41 -13.32 -19.81
N MET A 32 32.27 -13.76 -20.33
CA MET A 32 31.10 -12.90 -20.45
C MET A 32 30.74 -12.46 -19.03
N ALA A 33 31.09 -11.22 -18.67
CA ALA A 33 30.59 -10.61 -17.46
C ALA A 33 29.06 -10.67 -17.53
N GLN A 34 28.45 -11.54 -16.72
CA GLN A 34 27.01 -11.49 -16.52
C GLN A 34 26.69 -10.06 -16.07
N PRO A 35 25.71 -9.37 -16.69
CA PRO A 35 25.30 -8.07 -16.19
C PRO A 35 25.00 -8.26 -14.71
N ALA A 36 25.76 -7.59 -13.84
CA ALA A 36 25.53 -7.64 -12.41
C ALA A 36 24.03 -7.40 -12.21
N ALA A 37 23.34 -8.34 -11.55
CA ALA A 37 21.91 -8.27 -11.37
C ALA A 37 21.59 -6.88 -10.80
N ARG A 38 21.01 -6.01 -11.64
CA ARG A 38 20.65 -4.65 -11.22
C ARG A 38 19.65 -4.82 -10.08
N GLY A 39 19.92 -4.15 -8.96
CA GLY A 39 19.03 -4.19 -7.81
C GLY A 39 17.60 -3.81 -8.22
N ALA A 40 16.60 -4.45 -7.61
CA ALA A 40 15.20 -4.26 -7.97
C ALA A 40 14.65 -2.86 -7.62
N PHE A 41 15.38 -2.08 -6.82
CA PHE A 41 14.96 -0.79 -6.30
C PHE A 41 15.92 0.29 -6.82
N THR A 42 15.47 1.12 -7.75
CA THR A 42 16.30 2.13 -8.41
C THR A 42 15.86 3.53 -8.03
N VAL A 43 16.78 4.34 -7.53
CA VAL A 43 16.57 5.78 -7.33
C VAL A 43 16.66 6.45 -8.69
N ALA A 44 15.52 6.89 -9.24
CA ALA A 44 15.39 7.38 -10.61
C ALA A 44 16.35 8.54 -10.92
N GLU A 45 16.52 9.44 -9.95
CA GLU A 45 17.32 10.65 -10.08
C GLU A 45 18.83 10.37 -10.19
N THR A 46 19.28 9.23 -9.69
CA THR A 46 20.72 8.86 -9.69
C THR A 46 21.03 7.66 -10.57
N GLY A 47 20.01 6.89 -10.98
CA GLY A 47 20.17 5.61 -11.65
C GLY A 47 20.79 4.52 -10.77
N ARG A 48 21.02 4.79 -9.47
CA ARG A 48 21.61 3.83 -8.54
C ARG A 48 20.56 2.81 -8.12
N SER A 49 20.88 1.54 -8.32
CA SER A 49 20.02 0.40 -7.97
C SER A 49 20.50 -0.29 -6.69
N PHE A 50 19.56 -0.79 -5.90
CA PHE A 50 19.79 -1.43 -4.61
C PHE A 50 19.10 -2.80 -4.54
N ALA A 51 19.70 -3.72 -3.79
CA ALA A 51 19.14 -5.07 -3.61
C ALA A 51 17.96 -5.11 -2.63
N SER A 52 17.85 -4.11 -1.74
CA SER A 52 16.72 -3.98 -0.82
C SER A 52 16.05 -2.61 -0.89
N LEU A 53 14.75 -2.60 -0.61
CA LEU A 53 13.94 -1.40 -0.54
C LEU A 53 14.46 -0.45 0.55
N GLN A 54 14.82 -0.98 1.72
CA GLN A 54 15.38 -0.16 2.81
C GLN A 54 16.67 0.55 2.38
N GLN A 55 17.59 -0.14 1.69
CA GLN A 55 18.82 0.51 1.21
C GLN A 55 18.54 1.64 0.22
N ALA A 56 17.52 1.50 -0.64
CA ALA A 56 17.11 2.57 -1.52
C ALA A 56 16.52 3.75 -0.73
N VAL A 57 15.69 3.49 0.29
CA VAL A 57 15.15 4.53 1.19
C VAL A 57 16.26 5.25 1.96
N ASP A 58 17.19 4.52 2.55
CA ASP A 58 18.34 5.08 3.29
C ASP A 58 19.22 5.96 2.39
N ALA A 59 19.36 5.58 1.11
CA ALA A 59 20.13 6.36 0.15
C ALA A 59 19.44 7.67 -0.25
N VAL A 60 18.11 7.77 -0.10
CA VAL A 60 17.39 9.04 -0.27
C VAL A 60 17.55 9.92 0.97
N GLY A 61 17.44 9.32 2.16
CA GLY A 61 17.51 10.03 3.45
C GLY A 61 16.58 11.25 3.49
N ALA A 62 17.09 12.38 4.00
CA ALA A 62 16.37 13.65 4.08
C ALA A 62 15.95 14.26 2.73
N GLY A 63 16.41 13.70 1.61
CA GLY A 63 16.23 14.22 0.26
C GLY A 63 14.82 14.06 -0.30
N ARG A 64 14.70 14.23 -1.62
CA ARG A 64 13.49 13.93 -2.39
C ARG A 64 13.87 13.07 -3.58
N ALA A 65 13.20 11.94 -3.75
CA ALA A 65 13.50 11.04 -4.85
C ALA A 65 12.37 10.07 -5.17
N THR A 66 12.46 9.44 -6.34
CA THR A 66 11.59 8.36 -6.78
C THR A 66 12.34 7.03 -6.73
N ILE A 67 11.82 6.09 -5.95
CA ILE A 67 12.27 4.69 -5.98
C ILE A 67 11.37 3.95 -6.97
N VAL A 68 11.92 3.67 -8.15
CA VAL A 68 11.29 2.80 -9.15
C VAL A 68 11.58 1.35 -8.77
N ILE A 69 10.51 0.57 -8.65
CA ILE A 69 10.57 -0.83 -8.22
C ILE A 69 10.28 -1.71 -9.43
N ALA A 70 11.23 -2.59 -9.75
CA ALA A 70 11.09 -3.56 -10.82
C ALA A 70 9.92 -4.53 -10.53
N PRO A 71 9.26 -5.10 -11.56
CA PRO A 71 8.21 -6.09 -11.38
C PRO A 71 8.65 -7.28 -10.52
N GLY A 72 7.80 -7.68 -9.58
CA GLY A 72 8.08 -8.83 -8.72
C GLY A 72 7.28 -8.86 -7.42
N THR A 73 7.42 -9.98 -6.70
CA THR A 73 6.87 -10.15 -5.35
C THR A 73 8.00 -10.12 -4.34
N TYR A 74 7.93 -9.17 -3.42
CA TYR A 74 8.97 -8.88 -2.44
C TYR A 74 8.46 -9.11 -1.02
N ARG A 75 9.16 -9.97 -0.26
CA ARG A 75 9.03 -10.06 1.19
C ARG A 75 9.91 -9.02 1.88
N GLN A 76 9.73 -7.76 1.51
CA GLN A 76 10.47 -6.63 2.05
C GLN A 76 9.52 -5.61 2.67
N CYS A 77 10.06 -4.82 3.57
CA CYS A 77 9.43 -3.65 4.15
C CYS A 77 10.47 -2.54 4.24
N ALA A 78 10.02 -1.30 4.44
CA ALA A 78 10.92 -0.19 4.70
C ALA A 78 10.34 0.83 5.68
N VAL A 79 11.26 1.51 6.36
CA VAL A 79 11.01 2.64 7.24
C VAL A 79 11.63 3.88 6.57
N GLN A 80 10.78 4.84 6.24
CA GLN A 80 11.18 6.17 5.79
C GLN A 80 11.19 7.11 6.99
N GLU A 81 12.38 7.36 7.57
CA GLU A 81 12.51 8.26 8.72
C GLU A 81 12.33 9.73 8.34
N GLU A 82 12.70 10.10 7.10
CA GLU A 82 12.75 11.50 6.66
C GLU A 82 12.52 11.64 5.14
N GLY A 83 12.66 12.86 4.63
CA GLY A 83 12.63 13.13 3.18
C GLY A 83 11.24 13.11 2.56
N ALA A 84 11.22 13.06 1.22
CA ALA A 84 10.01 12.97 0.41
C ALA A 84 10.19 11.91 -0.68
N ILE A 85 9.56 10.74 -0.53
CA ILE A 85 9.85 9.57 -1.36
C ILE A 85 8.62 9.14 -2.15
N THR A 86 8.78 9.00 -3.47
CA THR A 86 7.80 8.32 -4.33
C THR A 86 8.21 6.87 -4.52
N TYR A 87 7.36 5.92 -4.10
CA TYR A 87 7.47 4.49 -4.35
C TYR A 87 6.63 4.14 -5.57
N MET A 88 7.28 3.79 -6.68
CA MET A 88 6.61 3.63 -7.97
C MET A 88 6.88 2.27 -8.59
N ALA A 89 5.82 1.53 -8.90
CA ALA A 89 5.92 0.38 -9.80
C ALA A 89 6.09 0.86 -11.25
N GLU A 90 6.92 0.19 -12.03
CA GLU A 90 7.08 0.48 -13.47
C GLU A 90 5.76 0.35 -14.25
N ALA A 91 4.89 -0.54 -13.79
CA ALA A 91 3.52 -0.70 -14.28
C ALA A 91 2.58 -0.97 -13.10
N PRO A 92 1.38 -0.38 -13.03
CA PRO A 92 0.44 -0.65 -11.94
C PRO A 92 0.16 -2.15 -11.76
N GLY A 93 0.25 -2.62 -10.51
CA GLY A 93 0.06 -4.02 -10.14
C GLY A 93 1.27 -4.93 -10.40
N SER A 94 2.36 -4.45 -11.02
CA SER A 94 3.53 -5.30 -11.31
C SER A 94 4.40 -5.60 -10.09
N VAL A 95 4.22 -4.84 -9.00
CA VAL A 95 4.99 -4.94 -7.76
C VAL A 95 4.09 -5.33 -6.61
N VAL A 96 4.46 -6.38 -5.88
CA VAL A 96 3.76 -6.86 -4.70
C VAL A 96 4.70 -6.83 -3.48
N LEU A 97 4.36 -6.07 -2.44
CA LEU A 97 4.96 -6.18 -1.12
C LEU A 97 4.12 -7.15 -0.26
N ALA A 98 4.69 -8.31 0.08
CA ALA A 98 3.94 -9.44 0.63
C ALA A 98 4.42 -9.89 2.01
N GLY A 99 3.51 -9.89 2.98
CA GLY A 99 3.62 -10.58 4.26
C GLY A 99 4.74 -10.14 5.20
N ARG A 100 5.48 -9.07 4.88
CA ARG A 100 6.56 -8.56 5.72
C ARG A 100 6.19 -7.18 6.25
N ALA A 101 6.28 -7.01 7.57
CA ALA A 101 6.13 -5.73 8.25
C ALA A 101 7.45 -5.30 8.89
N CYS A 102 7.72 -4.01 8.86
CA CYS A 102 8.76 -3.34 9.61
C CYS A 102 8.17 -2.83 10.93
N GLU A 103 8.97 -2.88 12.00
CA GLU A 103 8.62 -2.45 13.36
C GLU A 103 7.36 -3.09 13.96
N GLY A 104 6.91 -4.22 13.42
CA GLY A 104 5.62 -4.80 13.81
C GLY A 104 4.42 -3.91 13.42
N LYS A 105 4.57 -3.03 12.42
CA LYS A 105 3.53 -2.07 12.00
C LYS A 105 3.06 -2.31 10.56
N ALA A 106 3.93 -2.15 9.57
CA ALA A 106 3.51 -2.14 8.16
C ALA A 106 4.61 -2.51 7.16
N ALA A 107 4.23 -2.77 5.91
CA ALA A 107 5.20 -2.92 4.82
C ALA A 107 5.95 -1.60 4.55
N LEU A 108 5.26 -0.46 4.63
CA LEU A 108 5.88 0.87 4.61
C LEU A 108 5.52 1.62 5.90
N VAL A 109 6.54 2.02 6.67
CA VAL A 109 6.38 2.92 7.82
C VAL A 109 6.94 4.28 7.42
N LEU A 110 6.10 5.32 7.42
CA LEU A 110 6.38 6.59 6.75
C LEU A 110 6.36 7.74 7.77
N ARG A 111 7.51 8.39 7.96
CA ARG A 111 7.73 9.55 8.86
C ARG A 111 8.34 10.77 8.16
N GLY A 112 8.57 10.66 6.86
CA GLY A 112 9.12 11.77 6.08
C GLY A 112 8.13 12.92 5.92
N ARG A 113 8.60 14.02 5.31
CA ARG A 113 7.78 15.18 4.96
C ARG A 113 6.65 14.82 4.00
N ALA A 114 6.88 13.85 3.11
CA ALA A 114 5.87 13.32 2.20
C ALA A 114 6.21 11.90 1.74
N ALA A 115 5.19 11.17 1.32
CA ALA A 115 5.33 9.93 0.60
C ALA A 115 4.27 9.83 -0.52
N GLU A 116 4.66 9.20 -1.62
CA GLU A 116 3.74 8.85 -2.69
C GLU A 116 3.88 7.37 -3.03
N VAL A 117 2.76 6.66 -3.18
CA VAL A 117 2.72 5.24 -3.53
C VAL A 117 1.92 5.08 -4.80
N ARG A 118 2.56 4.60 -5.87
CA ARG A 118 1.96 4.46 -7.20
C ARG A 118 2.07 3.04 -7.73
N GLY A 119 0.93 2.41 -8.00
CA GLY A 119 0.91 1.14 -8.71
C GLY A 119 1.34 -0.08 -7.88
N LEU A 120 1.59 0.06 -6.58
CA LEU A 120 2.02 -1.05 -5.72
C LEU A 120 0.82 -1.88 -5.23
N THR A 121 1.05 -3.18 -5.05
CA THR A 121 0.16 -4.07 -4.31
C THR A 121 0.76 -4.41 -2.95
N PHE A 122 -0.05 -4.35 -1.90
CA PHE A 122 0.28 -4.77 -0.54
C PHE A 122 -0.60 -5.96 -0.16
N THR A 123 0.00 -7.04 0.33
CA THR A 123 -0.81 -8.21 0.69
C THR A 123 -0.28 -9.04 1.86
N GLY A 124 -1.20 -9.67 2.59
CA GLY A 124 -0.87 -10.63 3.64
C GLY A 124 -0.19 -10.02 4.87
N ILE A 125 -0.28 -8.71 5.09
CA ILE A 125 0.39 -8.07 6.22
C ILE A 125 -0.37 -8.36 7.51
N ARG A 126 0.32 -9.04 8.43
CA ARG A 126 -0.17 -9.43 9.75
C ARG A 126 0.90 -9.16 10.78
N VAL A 127 0.53 -8.54 11.89
CA VAL A 127 1.40 -8.25 13.03
C VAL A 127 0.71 -8.71 14.32
N ARG A 128 1.48 -8.74 15.41
CA ARG A 128 1.04 -9.33 16.69
C ARG A 128 -0.10 -8.55 17.35
N ASP A 129 -0.14 -7.24 17.14
CA ASP A 129 -1.13 -6.34 17.73
C ASP A 129 -2.33 -6.11 16.79
N PHE A 130 -2.57 -7.07 15.89
CA PHE A 130 -3.73 -7.14 14.99
C PHE A 130 -4.00 -5.95 14.04
N ASN A 131 -3.06 -5.02 13.91
CA ASN A 131 -3.19 -3.79 13.10
C ASN A 131 -2.17 -3.68 11.95
N GLY A 132 -1.70 -4.81 11.43
CA GLY A 132 -0.67 -4.89 10.41
C GLY A 132 -1.11 -4.28 9.08
N ALA A 133 -0.45 -3.21 8.63
CA ALA A 133 -0.89 -2.42 7.48
C ALA A 133 0.00 -2.55 6.24
N GLY A 134 -0.55 -2.25 5.06
CA GLY A 134 0.30 -1.94 3.89
C GLY A 134 1.13 -0.68 4.14
N ILE A 135 0.48 0.37 4.67
CA ILE A 135 1.12 1.64 5.02
C ILE A 135 0.79 2.02 6.46
N ARG A 136 1.81 2.36 7.24
CA ARG A 136 1.73 3.08 8.51
C ARG A 136 2.25 4.51 8.29
N LEU A 137 1.34 5.48 8.26
CA LEU A 137 1.68 6.90 8.08
C LEU A 137 1.76 7.60 9.44
N GLU A 138 2.96 7.96 9.88
CA GLU A 138 3.17 8.60 11.17
C GLU A 138 3.32 10.11 11.05
N GLU A 139 3.87 10.61 9.93
CA GLU A 139 4.01 12.04 9.63
C GLU A 139 3.87 12.31 8.12
N GLY A 140 3.65 13.59 7.79
CA GLY A 140 3.77 14.09 6.41
C GLY A 140 2.58 13.82 5.49
N ASP A 141 2.67 14.38 4.28
CA ASP A 141 1.65 14.17 3.25
C ASP A 141 1.72 12.76 2.67
N LEU A 142 0.57 12.16 2.37
CA LEU A 142 0.49 10.88 1.67
C LEU A 142 -0.35 11.00 0.40
N THR A 143 0.23 10.57 -0.72
CA THR A 143 -0.52 10.33 -1.97
C THR A 143 -0.48 8.86 -2.33
N VAL A 144 -1.64 8.26 -2.59
CA VAL A 144 -1.78 6.87 -3.04
C VAL A 144 -2.57 6.86 -4.34
N ALA A 145 -2.00 6.26 -5.38
CA ALA A 145 -2.61 6.20 -6.70
C ALA A 145 -2.44 4.80 -7.32
N ASP A 146 -3.50 4.30 -7.94
CA ASP A 146 -3.47 3.07 -8.74
C ASP A 146 -2.94 1.85 -7.95
N ALA A 147 -3.16 1.84 -6.62
CA ALA A 147 -2.61 0.85 -5.70
C ALA A 147 -3.65 -0.20 -5.27
N ARG A 148 -3.19 -1.35 -4.78
CA ARG A 148 -4.05 -2.41 -4.25
C ARG A 148 -3.61 -2.83 -2.85
N PHE A 149 -4.54 -2.91 -1.92
CA PHE A 149 -4.35 -3.41 -0.56
C PHE A 149 -5.24 -4.63 -0.38
N ALA A 150 -4.65 -5.79 -0.10
CA ALA A 150 -5.36 -7.06 -0.14
C ALA A 150 -5.05 -7.95 1.06
N ASP A 151 -6.06 -8.62 1.62
CA ASP A 151 -5.91 -9.79 2.50
C ASP A 151 -4.94 -9.59 3.69
N SER A 152 -4.95 -8.38 4.24
CA SER A 152 -4.11 -7.89 5.35
C SER A 152 -4.99 -7.40 6.49
N GLN A 153 -4.43 -7.26 7.69
CA GLN A 153 -5.20 -6.74 8.83
C GLN A 153 -5.68 -5.31 8.56
N GLN A 154 -4.82 -4.45 8.00
CA GLN A 154 -5.16 -3.11 7.51
C GLN A 154 -4.60 -2.82 6.11
N GLY A 155 -5.22 -1.89 5.40
CA GLY A 155 -4.63 -1.28 4.21
C GLY A 155 -3.73 -0.11 4.59
N ILE A 156 -4.33 0.94 5.15
CA ILE A 156 -3.64 2.14 5.62
C ILE A 156 -4.04 2.41 7.07
N LEU A 157 -3.05 2.70 7.91
CA LEU A 157 -3.22 3.19 9.27
C LEU A 157 -2.35 4.42 9.46
N SER A 158 -2.87 5.47 10.10
CA SER A 158 -2.07 6.66 10.39
C SER A 158 -2.13 7.10 11.85
N ALA A 159 -1.22 7.99 12.21
CA ALA A 159 -1.21 8.69 13.49
C ALA A 159 -2.35 9.72 13.61
N ASN A 160 -2.39 10.44 14.74
CA ASN A 160 -3.31 11.54 14.98
C ASN A 160 -2.51 12.84 15.21
N GLY A 161 -3.17 14.00 15.05
CA GLY A 161 -2.61 15.30 15.37
C GLY A 161 -1.62 15.85 14.32
N VAL A 162 -1.67 15.32 13.09
CA VAL A 162 -0.72 15.67 12.02
C VAL A 162 -1.36 16.67 11.06
N ARG A 163 -0.75 17.84 10.88
CA ARG A 163 -1.27 18.88 9.96
C ARG A 163 -0.83 18.65 8.51
N ALA A 164 -1.14 17.48 7.97
CA ALA A 164 -0.82 17.07 6.60
C ALA A 164 -2.07 16.57 5.86
N ARG A 165 -1.93 16.30 4.55
CA ARG A 165 -3.02 15.83 3.69
C ARG A 165 -2.79 14.39 3.25
N VAL A 166 -3.88 13.65 3.19
CA VAL A 166 -3.92 12.31 2.61
C VAL A 166 -4.81 12.32 1.38
N THR A 167 -4.28 11.85 0.25
CA THR A 167 -5.00 11.71 -1.01
C THR A 167 -4.91 10.28 -1.51
N ILE A 168 -6.05 9.65 -1.74
CA ILE A 168 -6.18 8.28 -2.25
C ILE A 168 -7.02 8.33 -3.53
N THR A 169 -6.50 7.81 -4.62
CA THR A 169 -7.17 7.80 -5.93
C THR A 169 -7.02 6.44 -6.62
N ARG A 170 -8.06 6.00 -7.34
CA ARG A 170 -8.03 4.80 -8.20
C ARG A 170 -7.43 3.56 -7.53
N SER A 171 -7.71 3.37 -6.25
CA SER A 171 -7.10 2.30 -5.46
C SER A 171 -8.13 1.27 -5.04
N THR A 172 -7.69 0.03 -4.81
CA THR A 172 -8.56 -1.08 -4.38
C THR A 172 -8.17 -1.57 -2.99
N PHE A 173 -9.16 -1.71 -2.12
CA PHE A 173 -9.08 -2.22 -0.76
C PHE A 173 -9.98 -3.45 -0.65
N THR A 174 -9.40 -4.64 -0.46
CA THR A 174 -10.14 -5.92 -0.56
C THR A 174 -9.68 -6.96 0.44
N GLY A 175 -10.59 -7.64 1.13
CA GLY A 175 -10.18 -8.66 2.11
C GLY A 175 -9.46 -8.07 3.33
N LEU A 176 -9.70 -6.80 3.66
CA LEU A 176 -9.02 -6.09 4.75
C LEU A 176 -9.89 -6.04 6.00
N GLY A 177 -9.25 -5.88 7.16
CA GLY A 177 -9.90 -5.80 8.46
C GLY A 177 -9.82 -7.12 9.25
N THR A 178 -9.96 -6.99 10.57
CA THR A 178 -10.13 -8.08 11.54
C THR A 178 -10.71 -7.48 12.81
N CYS A 179 -11.47 -8.25 13.57
CA CYS A 179 -11.94 -7.90 14.91
C CYS A 179 -11.48 -8.92 15.97
N GLU A 180 -10.38 -9.62 15.69
CA GLU A 180 -9.82 -10.68 16.57
C GLU A 180 -9.29 -10.15 17.90
N ASP A 181 -8.95 -8.87 17.99
CA ASP A 181 -8.50 -8.23 19.23
C ASP A 181 -9.65 -7.45 19.86
N GLU A 182 -10.32 -8.08 20.84
CA GLU A 182 -11.45 -7.46 21.55
C GLU A 182 -11.02 -6.27 22.42
N ASP A 183 -9.75 -6.21 22.84
CA ASP A 183 -9.23 -5.18 23.74
C ASP A 183 -8.81 -3.90 22.97
N SER A 184 -8.19 -4.06 21.79
CA SER A 184 -7.73 -2.92 20.96
C SER A 184 -8.76 -2.48 19.90
N GLY A 185 -9.81 -3.28 19.70
CA GLY A 185 -10.85 -3.04 18.71
C GLY A 185 -10.49 -3.57 17.32
N CYS A 186 -11.35 -3.30 16.34
CA CYS A 186 -11.16 -3.83 14.99
C CYS A 186 -10.10 -3.07 14.19
N ALA A 187 -9.34 -3.80 13.39
CA ALA A 187 -8.58 -3.26 12.27
C ALA A 187 -9.51 -2.86 11.11
N HIS A 188 -9.12 -1.86 10.31
CA HIS A 188 -9.95 -1.29 9.24
C HIS A 188 -9.25 -1.35 7.88
N SER A 189 -10.02 -1.21 6.79
CA SER A 189 -9.42 -1.13 5.45
C SER A 189 -8.56 0.13 5.31
N VAL A 190 -9.14 1.30 5.56
CA VAL A 190 -8.42 2.57 5.68
C VAL A 190 -8.79 3.24 7.00
N TYR A 191 -7.77 3.56 7.81
CA TYR A 191 -7.92 4.37 9.01
C TYR A 191 -6.97 5.58 8.97
N ILE A 192 -7.55 6.74 8.67
CA ILE A 192 -6.84 8.02 8.75
C ILE A 192 -7.17 8.72 10.06
N GLY A 193 -6.20 8.96 10.93
CA GLY A 193 -6.43 9.65 12.19
C GLY A 193 -6.77 11.13 11.98
N ASP A 194 -6.52 11.93 13.02
CA ASP A 194 -6.72 13.39 12.94
C ASP A 194 -5.63 14.03 12.07
N TYR A 195 -5.92 14.16 10.78
CA TYR A 195 -5.09 14.81 9.77
C TYR A 195 -5.73 16.13 9.31
N GLY A 196 -4.98 16.96 8.59
CA GLY A 196 -5.44 18.27 8.10
C GLY A 196 -6.51 18.18 7.01
N ALA A 197 -6.42 17.19 6.11
CA ALA A 197 -7.46 16.91 5.12
C ALA A 197 -7.34 15.49 4.55
N LEU A 198 -8.47 14.88 4.19
CA LEU A 198 -8.55 13.59 3.52
C LEU A 198 -9.34 13.68 2.21
N SER A 199 -8.76 13.17 1.13
CA SER A 199 -9.44 12.93 -0.13
C SER A 199 -9.39 11.44 -0.49
N VAL A 200 -10.54 10.81 -0.72
CA VAL A 200 -10.66 9.44 -1.25
C VAL A 200 -11.56 9.47 -2.47
N ARG A 201 -10.98 9.19 -3.64
CA ARG A 201 -11.71 9.25 -4.92
C ARG A 201 -11.51 8.04 -5.78
N GLU A 202 -12.51 7.73 -6.61
CA GLU A 202 -12.42 6.73 -7.69
C GLU A 202 -11.95 5.36 -7.19
N SER A 203 -12.18 5.03 -5.92
CA SER A 203 -11.61 3.86 -5.25
C SER A 203 -12.64 2.80 -4.93
N ARG A 204 -12.17 1.55 -4.82
CA ARG A 204 -13.01 0.37 -4.58
C ARG A 204 -12.70 -0.24 -3.22
N PHE A 205 -13.74 -0.45 -2.43
CA PHE A 205 -13.71 -1.14 -1.15
C PHE A 205 -14.63 -2.36 -1.26
N GLU A 206 -14.12 -3.56 -1.00
CA GLU A 206 -14.92 -4.79 -1.17
C GLU A 206 -14.46 -5.91 -0.25
N ARG A 207 -15.32 -6.92 -0.02
CA ARG A 207 -14.94 -8.17 0.66
C ARG A 207 -14.24 -7.90 2.01
N GLY A 208 -14.71 -6.93 2.80
CA GLY A 208 -14.15 -6.63 4.11
C GLY A 208 -14.17 -7.85 5.02
N ALA A 209 -13.18 -7.96 5.89
CA ALA A 209 -13.00 -9.09 6.82
C ALA A 209 -13.04 -8.65 8.30
N GLY A 210 -13.51 -7.43 8.56
CA GLY A 210 -13.63 -6.83 9.88
C GLY A 210 -13.66 -5.31 9.79
N GLY A 211 -14.14 -4.65 10.85
CA GLY A 211 -14.07 -3.20 11.01
C GLY A 211 -14.70 -2.38 9.88
N HIS A 212 -14.29 -1.11 9.76
CA HIS A 212 -14.82 -0.18 8.76
C HIS A 212 -14.05 -0.27 7.43
N TYR A 213 -14.72 0.07 6.32
CA TYR A 213 -14.02 0.27 5.05
C TYR A 213 -13.23 1.59 5.06
N LEU A 214 -13.82 2.67 5.55
CA LEU A 214 -13.14 3.95 5.70
C LEU A 214 -13.48 4.56 7.05
N LYS A 215 -12.51 4.58 7.98
CA LYS A 215 -12.60 5.33 9.23
C LYS A 215 -11.70 6.55 9.15
N THR A 216 -12.21 7.71 9.53
CA THR A 216 -11.33 8.87 9.69
C THR A 216 -11.70 9.85 10.80
N ARG A 217 -10.69 10.36 11.49
CA ARG A 217 -10.82 11.47 12.47
C ARG A 217 -10.45 12.83 11.88
N THR A 218 -10.21 12.91 10.56
CA THR A 218 -9.86 14.14 9.87
C THR A 218 -11.07 15.06 9.73
N GLY A 219 -10.92 16.34 10.09
CA GLY A 219 -12.02 17.31 10.10
C GLY A 219 -12.49 17.79 8.73
N GLU A 220 -11.68 17.66 7.68
CA GLU A 220 -12.01 18.09 6.31
C GLU A 220 -11.91 16.89 5.35
N VAL A 221 -13.04 16.42 4.84
CA VAL A 221 -13.10 15.20 4.02
C VAL A 221 -13.72 15.43 2.64
N VAL A 222 -13.15 14.76 1.65
CA VAL A 222 -13.81 14.55 0.36
C VAL A 222 -13.77 13.07 -0.01
N ILE A 223 -14.94 12.45 -0.09
CA ILE A 223 -15.12 11.02 -0.36
C ILE A 223 -16.07 10.91 -1.55
N GLU A 224 -15.51 10.81 -2.76
CA GLU A 224 -16.28 10.93 -4.00
C GLU A 224 -16.04 9.78 -4.98
N ASP A 225 -17.08 9.38 -5.71
CA ASP A 225 -16.97 8.44 -6.84
C ASP A 225 -16.34 7.08 -6.45
N ASN A 226 -16.57 6.63 -5.21
CA ASN A 226 -16.08 5.34 -4.70
C ASN A 226 -17.18 4.27 -4.74
N SER A 227 -16.77 2.99 -4.76
CA SER A 227 -17.67 1.85 -4.56
C SER A 227 -17.34 1.14 -3.24
N PHE A 228 -18.35 0.96 -2.39
CA PHE A 228 -18.29 0.18 -1.17
C PHE A 228 -19.18 -1.06 -1.31
N ASP A 229 -18.58 -2.19 -1.67
CA ASP A 229 -19.26 -3.46 -1.92
C ASP A 229 -19.05 -4.47 -0.79
N ASP A 230 -19.98 -4.47 0.15
CA ASP A 230 -19.97 -5.39 1.29
C ASP A 230 -20.69 -6.72 0.99
N SER A 231 -21.01 -7.01 -0.28
CA SER A 231 -21.77 -8.22 -0.64
C SER A 231 -21.07 -9.52 -0.27
N ALA A 232 -19.75 -9.54 -0.31
CA ALA A 232 -18.88 -10.62 0.13
C ALA A 232 -18.10 -10.27 1.42
N GLY A 233 -18.54 -9.24 2.15
CA GLY A 233 -17.96 -8.88 3.44
C GLY A 233 -18.40 -9.81 4.56
N ARG A 234 -17.57 -9.89 5.60
CA ARG A 234 -17.86 -10.58 6.86
C ARG A 234 -17.40 -9.74 8.04
N GLU A 235 -18.14 -9.80 9.15
CA GLU A 235 -17.82 -9.10 10.39
C GLU A 235 -17.52 -7.60 10.23
N THR A 236 -18.01 -6.98 9.16
CA THR A 236 -17.74 -5.57 8.86
C THR A 236 -18.63 -4.65 9.68
N ASN A 237 -18.20 -3.40 9.83
CA ASN A 237 -18.90 -2.35 10.57
C ASN A 237 -19.38 -1.27 9.56
N TYR A 238 -19.61 -0.02 9.98
CA TYR A 238 -20.00 1.06 9.07
C TYR A 238 -19.07 1.17 7.86
N MET A 239 -19.61 1.52 6.69
CA MET A 239 -18.79 1.65 5.48
C MET A 239 -17.91 2.89 5.55
N ILE A 240 -18.49 4.00 6.02
CA ILE A 240 -17.76 5.22 6.36
C ILE A 240 -18.03 5.53 7.82
N ASP A 241 -16.97 5.76 8.58
CA ASP A 241 -17.03 6.20 9.96
C ASP A 241 -16.25 7.49 10.12
N LEU A 242 -16.95 8.54 10.56
CA LEU A 242 -16.42 9.87 10.88
C LEU A 242 -16.53 10.09 12.40
N PRO A 243 -15.81 9.28 13.22
CA PRO A 243 -16.03 9.22 14.66
C PRO A 243 -15.84 10.56 15.37
N ALA A 244 -14.94 11.41 14.84
CA ALA A 244 -14.62 12.72 15.42
C ALA A 244 -15.41 13.89 14.84
N GLY A 245 -16.37 13.63 13.94
CA GLY A 245 -17.01 14.65 13.12
C GLY A 245 -16.12 15.09 11.95
N ALA A 246 -16.75 15.65 10.91
CA ALA A 246 -16.07 16.22 9.75
C ALA A 246 -17.00 17.15 8.94
N ARG A 247 -16.39 18.08 8.21
CA ARG A 247 -17.01 18.84 7.12
C ARG A 247 -16.50 18.36 5.77
N GLY A 248 -17.15 18.85 4.72
CA GLY A 248 -16.77 18.57 3.34
C GLY A 248 -17.86 17.82 2.59
N ARG A 249 -17.49 16.78 1.85
CA ARG A 249 -18.39 16.18 0.85
C ARG A 249 -18.24 14.66 0.75
N ILE A 250 -19.37 13.96 0.80
CA ILE A 250 -19.51 12.54 0.50
C ILE A 250 -20.49 12.41 -0.65
N ALA A 251 -19.98 12.22 -1.88
CA ALA A 251 -20.83 12.30 -3.06
C ALA A 251 -20.59 11.26 -4.13
N ASN A 252 -21.63 10.91 -4.89
CA ASN A 252 -21.57 9.99 -6.02
C ASN A 252 -21.01 8.59 -5.68
N ASN A 253 -21.04 8.19 -4.41
CA ASN A 253 -20.56 6.88 -4.01
C ASN A 253 -21.67 5.85 -4.18
N TRP A 254 -21.26 4.62 -4.45
CA TRP A 254 -22.14 3.47 -4.55
C TRP A 254 -21.91 2.52 -3.37
N PHE A 255 -22.98 2.18 -2.65
CA PHE A 255 -22.93 1.37 -1.45
C PHE A 255 -23.82 0.13 -1.57
N VAL A 256 -23.25 -1.03 -1.21
CA VAL A 256 -23.99 -2.30 -1.07
C VAL A 256 -23.73 -2.85 0.31
N GLN A 257 -24.75 -2.90 1.16
CA GLN A 257 -24.63 -3.44 2.51
C GLN A 257 -24.85 -4.95 2.50
N GLY A 258 -23.87 -5.68 3.04
CA GLY A 258 -23.84 -7.13 3.16
C GLY A 258 -24.71 -7.68 4.28
N ARG A 259 -24.85 -9.01 4.30
CA ARG A 259 -25.58 -9.71 5.37
C ARG A 259 -24.78 -9.71 6.67
N ASP A 260 -23.49 -10.01 6.57
CA ASP A 260 -22.61 -10.30 7.68
C ASP A 260 -21.86 -9.04 8.13
N LYS A 261 -22.57 -8.24 8.94
CA LYS A 261 -22.04 -7.05 9.58
C LYS A 261 -22.19 -7.16 11.09
N LEU A 262 -21.13 -6.83 11.81
CA LEU A 262 -21.22 -6.63 13.27
C LEU A 262 -22.11 -5.43 13.59
N ASN A 263 -22.05 -4.39 12.75
CA ASN A 263 -22.94 -3.26 12.87
C ASN A 263 -23.55 -2.90 11.51
N TYR A 264 -24.84 -3.19 11.38
CA TYR A 264 -25.63 -2.89 10.19
C TYR A 264 -26.55 -1.67 10.35
N SER A 265 -26.52 -1.02 11.51
CA SER A 265 -27.49 0.03 11.84
C SER A 265 -27.35 1.30 11.01
N ALA A 266 -26.17 1.52 10.42
CA ALA A 266 -25.90 2.63 9.52
C ALA A 266 -24.92 2.28 8.38
N PHE A 267 -24.93 3.07 7.31
CA PHE A 267 -23.91 3.06 6.26
C PHE A 267 -22.77 4.03 6.60
N ILE A 268 -23.15 5.26 6.98
CA ILE A 268 -22.26 6.35 7.36
C ILE A 268 -22.57 6.73 8.81
N ALA A 269 -21.56 6.73 9.66
CA ALA A 269 -21.65 7.22 11.03
C ALA A 269 -20.91 8.56 11.17
N LEU A 270 -21.54 9.52 11.85
CA LEU A 270 -21.00 10.85 12.08
C LEU A 270 -20.97 11.18 13.57
N GLY A 271 -19.79 11.47 14.10
CA GLY A 271 -19.59 11.90 15.49
C GLY A 271 -19.90 10.81 16.51
N ALA A 272 -19.75 9.53 16.17
CA ALA A 272 -20.13 8.41 17.02
C ALA A 272 -19.18 8.17 18.23
N GLU A 273 -18.09 8.94 18.33
CA GLU A 273 -17.11 8.87 19.41
C GLU A 273 -16.77 10.31 19.89
N ASP A 274 -15.53 10.55 20.31
CA ASP A 274 -15.07 11.88 20.72
C ASP A 274 -15.11 12.87 19.57
N ILE A 275 -16.07 13.80 19.61
CA ILE A 275 -16.25 14.86 18.61
C ILE A 275 -15.15 15.91 18.77
N LEU A 276 -14.27 16.00 17.78
CA LEU A 276 -13.16 16.96 17.72
C LEU A 276 -13.45 18.09 16.73
N HIS A 277 -14.25 17.81 15.70
CA HIS A 277 -14.48 18.71 14.58
C HIS A 277 -15.97 19.03 14.41
N PRO A 278 -16.33 20.27 14.07
CA PRO A 278 -17.71 20.61 13.73
C PRO A 278 -18.11 19.86 12.45
N SER A 279 -19.39 19.50 12.32
CA SER A 279 -19.91 18.84 11.10
C SER A 279 -21.00 19.66 10.39
N ASP A 280 -21.28 20.87 10.88
CA ASP A 280 -22.15 21.84 10.21
C ASP A 280 -21.69 22.07 8.76
N GLY A 281 -22.59 21.85 7.81
CA GLY A 281 -22.33 22.03 6.38
C GLY A 281 -21.74 20.82 5.66
N LEU A 282 -21.53 19.68 6.35
CA LEU A 282 -21.22 18.42 5.67
C LEU A 282 -22.28 18.12 4.61
N ARG A 283 -21.85 17.78 3.40
CA ARG A 283 -22.75 17.45 2.28
C ARG A 283 -22.67 15.96 1.98
N VAL A 284 -23.80 15.28 2.04
CA VAL A 284 -23.95 13.87 1.68
C VAL A 284 -24.95 13.79 0.54
N GLU A 285 -24.44 13.66 -0.69
CA GLU A 285 -25.24 13.94 -1.87
C GLU A 285 -25.02 13.00 -3.06
N PHE A 286 -26.08 12.72 -3.80
CA PHE A 286 -26.07 11.93 -5.04
C PHE A 286 -25.46 10.52 -4.90
N ASN A 287 -25.46 9.97 -3.68
CA ASN A 287 -25.01 8.61 -3.44
C ASN A 287 -26.13 7.61 -3.75
N GLU A 288 -25.75 6.36 -4.02
CA GLU A 288 -26.68 5.24 -4.18
C GLU A 288 -26.39 4.18 -3.11
N ALA A 289 -27.42 3.75 -2.37
CA ALA A 289 -27.27 2.72 -1.34
C ALA A 289 -28.35 1.66 -1.42
N ARG A 290 -27.93 0.40 -1.31
CA ARG A 290 -28.83 -0.75 -1.32
C ARG A 290 -28.34 -1.85 -0.40
N PHE A 291 -29.24 -2.78 -0.09
CA PHE A 291 -28.86 -4.07 0.47
C PHE A 291 -28.52 -5.06 -0.65
N VAL A 292 -27.79 -6.11 -0.29
CA VAL A 292 -27.68 -7.31 -1.14
C VAL A 292 -29.06 -7.95 -1.40
N PRO A 293 -29.29 -8.60 -2.56
CA PRO A 293 -30.58 -9.19 -2.90
C PRO A 293 -31.12 -10.12 -1.81
N GLY A 294 -32.43 -10.07 -1.56
CA GLY A 294 -33.13 -10.92 -0.60
C GLY A 294 -32.89 -10.58 0.89
N LEU A 295 -32.07 -9.58 1.22
CA LEU A 295 -31.93 -9.10 2.60
C LEU A 295 -33.07 -8.12 2.92
N LYS A 296 -33.89 -8.46 3.93
CA LYS A 296 -34.87 -7.54 4.53
C LYS A 296 -34.29 -6.99 5.83
N ARG A 297 -33.99 -5.70 5.87
CA ARG A 297 -33.34 -5.02 7.00
C ARG A 297 -33.76 -3.55 7.06
N GLN A 298 -33.71 -2.98 8.26
CA GLN A 298 -33.80 -1.54 8.48
C GLN A 298 -32.40 -1.00 8.82
N SER A 299 -32.00 0.08 8.17
CA SER A 299 -30.71 0.75 8.38
C SER A 299 -30.86 2.25 8.14
N VAL A 300 -29.85 3.02 8.51
CA VAL A 300 -29.79 4.46 8.27
C VAL A 300 -28.67 4.74 7.28
N PHE A 301 -28.90 5.60 6.30
CA PHE A 301 -27.83 6.01 5.40
C PHE A 301 -26.80 6.87 6.13
N LEU A 302 -27.24 7.97 6.77
CA LEU A 302 -26.41 8.76 7.69
C LEU A 302 -26.99 8.76 9.11
N ALA A 303 -26.27 8.15 10.06
CA ALA A 303 -26.55 8.26 11.48
C ALA A 303 -25.65 9.33 12.12
N ASP A 304 -26.27 10.33 12.76
CA ASP A 304 -25.59 11.52 13.29
C ASP A 304 -25.74 11.64 14.82
N TRP A 305 -24.61 11.55 15.52
CA TRP A 305 -24.49 11.79 16.96
C TRP A 305 -24.05 13.22 17.29
N SER A 306 -23.59 13.98 16.29
CA SER A 306 -23.12 15.36 16.48
C SER A 306 -24.27 16.36 16.61
N GLY A 307 -25.45 16.04 16.04
CA GLY A 307 -26.58 16.96 15.96
C GLY A 307 -26.33 18.15 15.03
N SER A 308 -25.42 18.00 14.07
CA SER A 308 -25.00 19.06 13.14
C SER A 308 -26.02 19.28 12.02
N ARG A 309 -25.94 20.45 11.36
CA ARG A 309 -26.73 20.72 10.15
C ARG A 309 -26.03 20.11 8.94
N VAL A 310 -26.39 18.87 8.63
CA VAL A 310 -25.93 18.14 7.44
C VAL A 310 -26.86 18.38 6.26
N VAL A 311 -26.30 18.52 5.06
CA VAL A 311 -27.04 18.60 3.81
C VAL A 311 -27.18 17.20 3.22
N MET A 312 -28.42 16.72 3.11
CA MET A 312 -28.75 15.45 2.45
C MET A 312 -29.46 15.75 1.14
N GLN A 313 -28.84 15.47 -0.02
CA GLN A 313 -29.39 15.85 -1.31
C GLN A 313 -29.25 14.76 -2.38
N GLY A 314 -30.34 14.41 -3.07
CA GLY A 314 -30.28 13.58 -4.28
C GLY A 314 -29.79 12.14 -4.09
N ASN A 315 -29.72 11.64 -2.85
CA ASN A 315 -29.34 10.25 -2.58
C ASN A 315 -30.46 9.31 -3.03
N ARG A 316 -30.10 8.21 -3.70
CA ARG A 316 -31.01 7.14 -4.12
C ARG A 316 -30.85 5.96 -3.18
N LEU A 317 -31.84 5.72 -2.33
CA LEU A 317 -31.75 4.73 -1.26
C LEU A 317 -32.83 3.66 -1.46
N MET A 318 -32.45 2.40 -1.34
CA MET A 318 -33.39 1.27 -1.34
C MET A 318 -34.34 1.36 -0.13
N ASP A 319 -35.56 0.84 -0.28
CA ASP A 319 -36.52 0.67 0.81
C ASP A 319 -35.88 0.01 2.04
N GLY A 320 -36.21 0.53 3.23
CA GLY A 320 -35.61 0.13 4.50
C GLY A 320 -34.32 0.86 4.86
N ILE A 321 -33.85 1.79 4.02
CA ILE A 321 -32.76 2.70 4.33
C ILE A 321 -33.33 4.08 4.62
N THR A 322 -33.38 4.46 5.90
CA THR A 322 -33.75 5.80 6.33
C THR A 322 -32.64 6.77 5.94
N GLN A 323 -32.94 7.85 5.21
CA GLN A 323 -31.92 8.77 4.72
C GLN A 323 -31.05 9.37 5.84
N TYR A 324 -31.68 9.79 6.93
CA TYR A 324 -31.01 10.49 8.01
C TYR A 324 -31.64 10.14 9.35
N GLN A 325 -30.83 9.90 10.37
CA GLN A 325 -31.29 9.75 11.74
C GLN A 325 -30.32 10.42 12.71
N ARG A 326 -30.85 11.32 13.54
CA ARG A 326 -30.15 11.79 14.73
C ARG A 326 -30.17 10.71 15.81
N ARG A 327 -29.02 10.45 16.42
CA ARG A 327 -28.81 9.47 17.49
C ARG A 327 -28.65 10.14 18.85
#